data_AF-A0A521E233-F1
#
_entry.id   AF-A0A521E233-F1
#
_cell.length_a   1.000
_cell.length_b   1.000
_cell.length_c   1.000
_cell.angle_alpha   90.00
_cell.angle_beta   90.00
_cell.angle_gamma   90.00
#
_symmetry.space_group_name_H-M   'P 1'
#
loop_
_entity.id
_entity.type
_entity.pdbx_description
1 polymer ?
#
loop_
_entity_poly.entity_id
_entity_poly.type
_entity_poly.pdbx_seq_one_letter_code
_entity_poly.pdbx_strand_id
1 'polypeptide(L)' 'MYYVILDSEKYPLSILHEDQYFQWYNPMKRDHRVEFRGSMNQCYSYVSRREQNPQHPLI' A
#
# COMPACT_ATOMS: atom_id res chain seq x y z
N MET A 1 -4.13 4.12 -11.89
CA MET A 1 -3.71 2.89 -11.15
C MET A 1 -3.71 3.23 -9.66
N TYR A 2 -3.81 2.25 -8.75
CA TYR A 2 -3.71 2.48 -7.30
C TYR A 2 -2.58 1.67 -6.67
N TYR A 3 -2.00 2.20 -5.59
CA TYR A 3 -0.89 1.63 -4.85
C TYR A 3 -1.28 1.44 -3.38
N VAL A 4 -1.03 0.24 -2.83
CA VAL A 4 -1.12 -0.03 -1.39
C VAL A 4 0.27 0.11 -0.80
N ILE A 5 0.40 0.96 0.22
CA ILE A 5 1.68 1.38 0.76
C ILE A 5 1.69 1.09 2.25
N LEU A 6 2.73 0.39 2.68
CA LEU A 6 3.11 0.24 4.08
C LEU A 6 4.10 1.34 4.42
N ASP A 7 3.70 2.25 5.29
CA ASP A 7 4.53 3.30 5.83
C ASP A 7 4.96 2.89 7.25
N SER A 8 6.24 3.05 7.56
CA SER A 8 6.83 2.70 8.86
C SER A 8 6.22 3.48 10.03
N GLU A 9 5.67 4.68 9.77
CA GLU A 9 5.11 5.56 10.79
C GLU A 9 3.58 5.49 10.87
N LYS A 10 2.91 4.90 9.87
CA LYS A 10 1.45 4.94 9.75
C LYS A 10 0.84 3.56 9.60
N TYR A 11 0.04 3.21 10.61
CA TYR A 11 -0.99 2.18 10.52
C TYR A 11 -2.37 2.84 10.56
N PRO A 12 -3.32 2.42 9.71
CA PRO A 12 -3.30 1.29 8.76
C PRO A 12 -2.60 1.61 7.40
N LEU A 13 -2.54 0.61 6.51
CA LEU A 13 -2.02 0.73 5.14
C LEU A 13 -2.71 1.88 4.38
N SER A 14 -1.92 2.63 3.60
CA SER A 14 -2.45 3.70 2.76
C SER A 14 -2.74 3.20 1.35
N ILE A 15 -3.88 3.59 0.78
CA ILE A 15 -4.20 3.37 -0.64
C ILE A 15 -4.14 4.71 -1.36
N LEU A 16 -3.21 4.87 -2.29
CA LEU A 16 -3.04 6.11 -3.06
C LEU A 16 -3.36 5.88 -4.53
N HIS A 17 -4.01 6.86 -5.17
CA HIS A 17 -4.03 6.92 -6.63
C HIS A 17 -2.61 7.19 -7.17
N GLU A 18 -2.32 6.78 -8.39
CA GLU A 18 -1.02 6.92 -9.04
C GLU A 18 -0.46 8.35 -8.99
N ASP A 19 -1.27 9.35 -9.34
CA ASP A 19 -0.84 10.75 -9.31
C ASP A 19 -0.45 11.21 -7.91
N GLN A 20 -1.20 10.76 -6.89
CA GLN A 20 -0.92 11.07 -5.49
C GLN A 20 0.33 10.33 -5.00
N TYR A 21 0.50 9.08 -5.44
CA TYR A 21 1.68 8.29 -5.11
C TYR A 21 2.94 8.98 -5.63
N PHE A 22 2.96 9.46 -6.87
CA PHE A 22 4.15 10.13 -7.42
C PHE A 22 4.46 11.49 -6.77
N GLN A 23 3.43 12.20 -6.29
CA GLN A 23 3.64 13.44 -5.53
C GLN A 23 4.18 13.17 -4.12
N TRP A 24 3.71 12.10 -3.49
CA TRP A 24 4.12 11.71 -2.14
C TRP A 24 5.45 10.96 -2.10
N TYR A 25 5.76 10.18 -3.14
CA TYR A 25 6.93 9.32 -3.23
C TYR A 25 8.22 10.12 -3.18
N ASN A 26 9.09 9.78 -2.23
CA ASN A 26 10.43 10.35 -2.13
C ASN A 26 11.47 9.21 -2.17
N PRO A 27 12.25 9.06 -3.25
CA PRO A 27 13.21 7.97 -3.40
C PRO A 27 14.37 8.03 -2.39
N MET A 28 14.60 9.18 -1.76
CA MET A 28 15.64 9.33 -0.73
C MET A 28 15.19 8.80 0.63
N LYS A 29 13.87 8.64 0.85
CA LYS A 29 13.31 8.11 2.08
C LYS A 29 13.00 6.62 1.93
N ARG A 30 13.45 5.82 2.90
CA ARG A 30 13.23 4.36 2.97
C ARG A 30 12.20 3.96 4.03
N ASP A 31 11.32 4.90 4.36
CA ASP A 31 10.28 4.79 5.39
C ASP A 31 9.02 4.08 4.88
N HIS A 32 8.97 3.69 3.60
CA HIS A 32 7.79 3.09 3.01
C HIS A 32 8.10 1.96 2.02
N ARG A 33 7.13 1.07 1.83
CA ARG A 33 7.17 -0.03 0.88
C ARG A 33 5.84 -0.17 0.14
N VAL A 34 5.90 -0.35 -1.18
CA VAL A 34 4.71 -0.70 -1.97
C VAL A 34 4.45 -2.19 -1.78
N GLU A 35 3.26 -2.52 -1.30
CA GLU A 35 2.83 -3.90 -1.03
C GLU A 35 2.05 -4.50 -2.20
N PHE A 36 1.27 -3.67 -2.88
CA PHE A 36 0.40 -4.09 -3.97
C PHE A 36 0.10 -2.93 -4.91
N ARG A 37 -0.18 -3.22 -6.19
CA ARG A 37 -0.68 -2.25 -7.16
C ARG A 37 -1.81 -2.85 -7.99
N GLY A 38 -2.84 -2.08 -8.29
CA GLY A 38 -3.97 -2.56 -9.10
C GLY A 38 -5.09 -1.54 -9.27
N SER A 39 -6.28 -2.03 -9.61
CA SER A 39 -7.50 -1.23 -9.53
C SER A 39 -7.87 -0.94 -8.06
N MET A 40 -8.67 0.09 -7.84
CA MET A 40 -9.13 0.48 -6.50
C MET A 40 -9.75 -0.69 -5.73
N ASN A 41 -10.65 -1.46 -6.38
CA ASN A 41 -11.32 -2.60 -5.77
C ASN A 41 -10.35 -3.73 -5.40
N GLN A 42 -9.31 -3.96 -6.20
CA GLN A 42 -8.27 -4.94 -5.90
C GLN A 42 -7.43 -4.51 -4.70
N CYS A 43 -7.10 -3.22 -4.59
CA CYS A 43 -6.38 -2.66 -3.44
C CYS A 43 -7.18 -2.81 -2.13
N TYR A 44 -8.48 -2.48 -2.14
CA TYR A 44 -9.35 -2.70 -0.98
C TYR A 44 -9.46 -4.18 -0.61
N SER A 45 -9.58 -5.06 -1.61
CA SER A 45 -9.61 -6.51 -1.38
C SER A 45 -8.30 -7.01 -0.76
N TYR A 46 -7.15 -6.50 -1.21
CA TYR A 46 -5.84 -6.83 -0.65
C TYR A 46 -5.72 -6.41 0.81
N VAL A 47 -6.08 -5.15 1.14
CA VAL A 47 -6.03 -4.63 2.52
C VAL A 47 -6.94 -5.44 3.44
N SER A 48 -8.19 -5.69 3.01
CA SER A 48 -9.16 -6.46 3.80
C SER A 48 -8.66 -7.89 4.10
N ARG A 49 -8.07 -8.57 3.11
CA ARG A 49 -7.49 -9.93 3.31
C ARG A 49 -6.31 -9.91 4.28
N ARG A 50 -5.47 -8.88 4.21
CA ARG A 50 -4.30 -8.75 5.10
C ARG A 50 -4.70 -8.45 6.55
N GLU A 51 -5.73 -7.63 6.76
CA GLU A 51 -6.26 -7.37 8.12
C GLU A 51 -6.86 -8.63 8.73
N GLN A 52 -7.49 -9.49 7.93
CA GLN A 52 -8.02 -10.78 8.38
C GLN A 52 -6.93 -11.82 8.65
N ASN A 53 -5.75 -11.70 8.04
CA ASN A 53 -4.67 -12.66 8.18
C ASN A 53 -3.27 -11.98 8.22
N PRO A 54 -2.93 -11.34 9.36
CA PRO A 54 -1.71 -10.54 9.46
C PRO A 54 -0.39 -11.33 9.33
N GLN A 55 -0.44 -12.67 9.33
CA GLN A 55 0.73 -13.55 9.39
C GLN A 55 1.20 -14.11 8.04
N HIS A 56 0.54 -13.82 6.92
CA HIS A 56 0.93 -14.35 5.61
C HIS A 56 1.25 -13.23 4.60
N PRO A 57 2.53 -12.98 4.26
CA PRO A 57 2.85 -12.21 3.07
C PRO A 57 2.37 -13.01 1.85
N LEU A 58 1.53 -12.39 1.02
CA LEU A 58 1.12 -12.94 -0.26
C LEU A 58 2.35 -12.88 -1.19
N ILE A 59 2.90 -14.06 -1.48
CA ILE A 59 4.06 -14.30 -2.36
C ILE A 59 3.63 -14.13 -3.83
#